data_AF-A0A951DEY5-F1
#
_entry.id   AF-A0A951DEY5-F1
#
_cell.length_a   1.000
_cell.length_b   1.000
_cell.length_c   1.000
_cell.angle_alpha   90.00
_cell.angle_beta   90.00
_cell.angle_gamma   90.00
#
_symmetry.space_group_name_H-M   'P 1'
#
loop_
_entity.id
_entity.type
_entity.pdbx_description
1 polymer ?
#
loop_
_entity_poly.entity_id
_entity_poly.type
_entity_poly.pdbx_seq_one_letter_code
_entity_poly.pdbx_strand_id
1 'polypeptide(L)'
;MMWRLTIALIAIALPLGAQQPMDLVSELIDNNGLLINPHWRAQEANRQTLPDPAVLCNGFHNEDDARLFNNCSSQSPTVDEPSALQPVMYATCQAEHPTGTVHGHINWFPVTYYGHLYFLDWQTPISVNDNGVGLGDDDYDLVLVRSDRSGVTIGNHNRSTSGDIGIDVEFNAAETVDTFTAPWWTGLRARVEAHPGSWESARQIVDGKLAIITALYGIDNQHQAHAELHPVYLLAILDRDDAREQVWEFFARNWGNEGGCSQDDHHLLLPDNVVSVFFQNPSEDEKLVGIDETTTELHSRPAGATAWRAITTPHGVVVSFKLLRPQDHSIIHGELHLQKTGRSRRPSMMTARIPAPAGRPRLAREPETTKEWDVLISRLDSSQRQLFARAMTDELQGSRMQTAADREQKLHAALLATLGSEQGVQQFLKVLATLHH
;
A
#
# COMPACT_ATOMS: atom_id res chain seq x y z
N MET A 1 -23.38 32.03 24.97
CA MET A 1 -23.26 30.71 25.60
C MET A 1 -22.26 29.89 24.78
N MET A 2 -20.98 29.95 25.16
CA MET A 2 -19.90 29.19 24.52
C MET A 2 -19.89 27.78 25.09
N TRP A 3 -20.17 26.78 24.25
CA TRP A 3 -19.86 25.40 24.58
C TRP A 3 -18.35 25.21 24.35
N ARG A 4 -17.58 25.19 25.44
CA ARG A 4 -16.23 24.61 25.42
C ARG A 4 -16.41 23.11 25.28
N LEU A 5 -16.27 22.59 24.06
CA LEU A 5 -15.97 21.16 23.89
C LEU A 5 -14.59 20.94 24.52
N THR A 6 -14.57 20.31 25.68
CA THR A 6 -13.37 19.68 26.21
C THR A 6 -13.10 18.48 25.32
N ILE A 7 -12.42 18.70 24.19
CA ILE A 7 -11.72 17.62 23.51
C ILE A 7 -10.69 17.17 24.54
N ALA A 8 -10.88 15.96 25.08
CA ALA A 8 -9.78 15.28 25.72
C ALA A 8 -8.73 15.09 24.63
N LEU A 9 -7.76 16.02 24.58
CA LEU A 9 -6.48 15.76 23.96
C LEU A 9 -5.96 14.51 24.66
N ILE A 10 -6.20 13.34 24.08
CA ILE A 10 -5.17 12.32 24.07
C ILE A 10 -4.07 13.00 23.27
N ALA A 11 -3.27 13.82 23.96
CA ALA A 11 -1.93 14.06 23.50
C ALA A 11 -1.36 12.64 23.41
N ILE A 12 -1.19 12.14 22.18
CA ILE A 12 -0.09 11.24 21.92
C ILE A 12 1.09 12.05 22.43
N ALA A 13 1.49 11.76 23.68
CA ALA A 13 2.67 12.32 24.25
C ALA A 13 3.77 11.77 23.36
N LEU A 14 4.12 12.51 22.30
CA LEU A 14 5.34 12.27 21.55
C LEU A 14 6.39 12.18 22.64
N PRO A 15 6.97 11.00 22.89
CA PRO A 15 7.86 10.84 24.01
C PRO A 15 8.97 11.87 23.80
N LEU A 16 9.15 12.77 24.77
CA LEU A 16 10.33 13.64 24.91
C LEU A 16 11.61 12.79 25.17
N GLY A 17 11.58 11.50 24.86
CA GLY A 17 12.69 10.57 24.90
C GLY A 17 13.60 10.76 23.68
N ALA A 18 14.77 10.12 23.74
CA ALA A 18 15.74 10.14 22.67
C ALA A 18 15.09 9.69 21.36
N GLN A 19 15.00 10.59 20.38
CA GLN A 19 14.43 10.31 19.07
C GLN A 19 15.50 9.66 18.20
N GLN A 20 15.18 8.46 17.71
CA GLN A 20 16.08 7.67 16.87
C GLN A 20 15.85 7.99 15.38
N PRO A 21 16.80 7.69 14.48
CA PRO A 21 16.73 8.09 13.08
C PRO A 21 15.47 7.63 12.33
N MET A 22 14.95 6.45 12.67
CA MET A 22 13.75 5.85 12.08
C MET A 22 12.50 6.07 12.94
N ASP A 23 12.44 7.16 13.70
CA ASP A 23 11.17 7.60 14.29
C ASP A 23 10.36 8.40 13.27
N LEU A 24 9.10 8.01 13.06
CA LEU A 24 8.13 8.80 12.32
C LEU A 24 7.68 10.00 13.16
N VAL A 25 7.90 11.19 12.62
CA VAL A 25 7.59 12.45 13.28
C VAL A 25 6.76 13.35 12.38
N SER A 26 5.85 14.12 12.98
CA SER A 26 5.10 15.19 12.31
C SER A 26 4.73 16.27 13.31
N GLU A 27 4.57 17.49 12.82
CA GLU A 27 4.02 18.62 13.59
C GLU A 27 2.48 18.67 13.49
N LEU A 28 1.90 17.87 12.61
CA LEU A 28 0.48 17.90 12.27
C LEU A 28 -0.18 16.57 12.60
N ILE A 29 -1.42 16.67 13.10
CA ILE A 29 -2.31 15.54 13.33
C ILE A 29 -3.63 15.78 12.59
N ASP A 30 -4.26 14.71 12.13
CA ASP A 30 -5.55 14.76 11.46
C ASP A 30 -6.73 14.69 12.43
N ASN A 31 -7.96 14.64 11.87
CA ASN A 31 -9.20 14.52 12.65
C ASN A 31 -9.38 13.17 13.34
N ASN A 32 -8.52 12.18 13.07
CA ASN A 32 -8.47 10.88 13.73
C ASN A 32 -7.40 10.84 14.83
N GLY A 33 -6.56 11.88 14.95
CA GLY A 33 -5.41 11.91 15.84
C GLY A 33 -4.17 11.23 15.28
N LEU A 34 -4.15 10.92 13.98
CA LEU A 34 -3.03 10.30 13.28
C LEU A 34 -2.08 11.37 12.74
N LEU A 35 -0.79 11.04 12.61
CA LEU A 35 0.20 11.98 12.06
C LEU A 35 -0.11 12.30 10.59
N ILE A 36 -0.07 13.59 10.23
CA ILE A 36 -0.20 14.02 8.83
C ILE A 36 1.18 14.13 8.19
N ASN A 37 1.37 13.52 7.03
CA ASN A 37 2.60 13.52 6.23
C ASN A 37 3.85 13.36 7.11
N PRO A 38 3.91 12.33 7.97
CA PRO A 38 5.09 12.14 8.78
C PRO A 38 6.33 11.95 7.90
N HIS A 39 7.47 12.15 8.52
CA HIS A 39 8.76 11.92 7.90
C HIS A 39 9.64 11.21 8.92
N TRP A 40 10.65 10.51 8.44
CA TRP A 40 11.65 9.93 9.34
C TRP A 40 12.41 11.04 10.04
N ARG A 41 12.77 10.85 11.30
CA ARG A 41 13.58 11.81 12.06
C ARG A 41 14.89 12.14 11.33
N ALA A 42 15.49 11.16 10.64
CA ALA A 42 16.66 11.37 9.78
C ALA A 42 16.44 12.42 8.67
N GLN A 43 15.20 12.65 8.25
CA GLN A 43 14.79 13.65 7.26
C GLN A 43 14.54 15.04 7.86
N GLU A 44 14.69 15.24 9.18
CA GLU A 44 14.33 16.50 9.85
C GLU A 44 15.16 17.69 9.38
N ALA A 45 16.49 17.52 9.29
CA ALA A 45 17.38 18.57 8.84
C ALA A 45 17.27 18.84 7.33
N ASN A 46 16.93 17.80 6.55
CA ASN A 46 16.75 17.90 5.11
C ASN A 46 15.84 16.78 4.61
N ARG A 47 14.65 17.15 4.14
CA ARG A 47 13.65 16.22 3.63
C ARG A 47 14.09 15.44 2.38
N GLN A 48 15.08 15.95 1.65
CA GLN A 48 15.63 15.28 0.46
C GLN A 48 16.66 14.19 0.81
N THR A 49 17.14 14.12 2.06
CA THR A 49 18.03 13.06 2.52
C THR A 49 17.19 11.83 2.83
N LEU A 50 17.27 10.80 1.98
CA LEU A 50 16.52 9.56 2.18
C LEU A 50 17.30 8.63 3.13
N PRO A 51 16.72 8.21 4.27
CA PRO A 51 17.37 7.27 5.16
C PRO A 51 17.45 5.88 4.53
N ASP A 52 18.47 5.12 4.94
CA ASP A 52 18.63 3.71 4.60
C ASP A 52 18.15 2.86 5.78
N PRO A 53 16.92 2.31 5.74
CA PRO A 53 16.36 1.54 6.84
C PRO A 53 17.19 0.29 7.14
N ALA A 54 17.68 -0.41 6.12
CA ALA A 54 18.51 -1.61 6.30
C ALA A 54 19.83 -1.27 7.02
N VAL A 55 20.49 -0.17 6.67
CA VAL A 55 21.71 0.24 7.38
C VAL A 55 21.42 0.72 8.81
N LEU A 56 20.39 1.55 8.99
CA LEU A 56 20.07 2.15 10.28
C LEU A 56 19.57 1.12 11.29
N CYS A 57 18.83 0.11 10.83
CA CYS A 57 18.23 -0.93 11.66
C CYS A 57 18.96 -2.28 11.59
N ASN A 58 20.22 -2.30 11.16
CA ASN A 58 21.05 -3.51 11.11
C ASN A 58 20.33 -4.67 10.38
N GLY A 59 19.85 -4.41 9.17
CA GLY A 59 19.16 -5.37 8.31
C GLY A 59 17.85 -5.92 8.86
N PHE A 60 17.31 -5.32 9.93
CA PHE A 60 16.16 -5.86 10.65
C PHE A 60 16.36 -7.30 11.14
N HIS A 61 17.56 -7.60 11.64
CA HIS A 61 17.88 -8.92 12.21
C HIS A 61 16.99 -9.29 13.40
N ASN A 62 16.36 -10.47 13.37
CA ASN A 62 15.39 -10.98 14.37
C ASN A 62 15.85 -12.08 15.31
N GLU A 63 17.14 -12.42 15.30
CA GLU A 63 17.70 -13.53 16.08
C GLU A 63 17.61 -13.38 17.62
N ASP A 64 17.23 -12.20 18.15
CA ASP A 64 17.23 -11.88 19.59
C ASP A 64 15.89 -11.35 20.17
N ASP A 65 14.79 -11.29 19.40
CA ASP A 65 13.38 -10.94 19.71
C ASP A 65 13.03 -9.70 20.57
N ALA A 66 13.85 -9.27 21.54
CA ALA A 66 13.47 -8.31 22.57
C ALA A 66 14.03 -6.89 22.37
N ARG A 67 14.85 -6.65 21.34
CA ARG A 67 15.52 -5.35 21.10
C ARG A 67 15.62 -4.91 19.64
N LEU A 68 14.92 -5.61 18.75
CA LEU A 68 14.92 -5.48 17.29
C LEU A 68 15.17 -4.05 16.79
N PHE A 69 14.42 -3.10 17.32
CA PHE A 69 14.40 -1.73 16.79
C PHE A 69 15.02 -0.69 17.71
N ASN A 70 15.41 -1.02 18.95
CA ASN A 70 15.82 -0.03 19.96
C ASN A 70 17.02 0.85 19.54
N ASN A 71 17.81 0.38 18.58
CA ASN A 71 18.96 1.09 18.05
C ASN A 71 18.60 2.08 16.93
N CYS A 72 17.47 1.89 16.24
CA CYS A 72 17.09 2.68 15.07
C CYS A 72 15.75 3.41 15.21
N SER A 73 14.85 2.92 16.07
CA SER A 73 13.60 3.57 16.46
C SER A 73 13.43 3.56 17.98
N SER A 74 12.94 4.66 18.53
CA SER A 74 12.44 4.74 19.92
C SER A 74 10.95 4.42 20.00
N GLN A 75 10.30 4.33 18.85
CA GLN A 75 8.93 3.84 18.70
C GLN A 75 8.95 2.31 18.75
N SER A 76 7.79 1.71 18.99
CA SER A 76 7.66 0.25 19.17
C SER A 76 6.94 -0.34 17.96
N PRO A 77 7.62 -0.47 16.80
CA PRO A 77 6.98 -1.09 15.65
C PRO A 77 6.74 -2.57 15.90
N THR A 78 5.74 -3.11 15.22
CA THR A 78 5.40 -4.53 15.21
C THR A 78 6.00 -5.20 13.98
N VAL A 79 6.07 -6.53 14.00
CA VAL A 79 6.54 -7.34 12.86
C VAL A 79 5.38 -8.21 12.41
N ASP A 80 5.15 -8.26 11.12
CA ASP A 80 4.26 -9.23 10.48
C ASP A 80 5.06 -10.04 9.45
N GLU A 81 5.02 -11.36 9.59
CA GLU A 81 5.77 -12.32 8.77
C GLU A 81 4.81 -13.43 8.32
N PRO A 82 5.09 -14.10 7.19
CA PRO A 82 4.21 -15.14 6.69
C PRO A 82 4.08 -16.28 7.70
N SER A 83 2.88 -16.85 7.75
CA SER A 83 2.63 -17.97 8.64
C SER A 83 3.36 -19.22 8.16
N ALA A 84 4.00 -19.96 9.07
CA ALA A 84 4.50 -21.29 8.78
C ALA A 84 3.38 -22.29 8.40
N LEU A 85 2.11 -21.92 8.61
CA LEU A 85 0.93 -22.67 8.16
C LEU A 85 0.60 -22.45 6.66
N GLN A 86 1.25 -21.47 6.02
CA GLN A 86 1.22 -21.20 4.59
C GLN A 86 2.60 -21.54 3.99
N PRO A 87 2.99 -22.83 3.89
CA PRO A 87 4.34 -23.26 3.55
C PRO A 87 4.85 -22.71 2.22
N VAL A 88 3.97 -22.50 1.24
CA VAL A 88 4.33 -21.87 -0.04
C VAL A 88 4.83 -20.46 0.19
N MET A 89 4.00 -19.61 0.81
CA MET A 89 4.33 -18.21 1.07
C MET A 89 5.51 -18.10 2.01
N TYR A 90 5.49 -18.88 3.10
CA TYR A 90 6.61 -18.96 4.02
C TYR A 90 7.92 -19.27 3.28
N ALA A 91 7.97 -20.29 2.42
CA ALA A 91 9.18 -20.61 1.69
C ALA A 91 9.58 -19.52 0.68
N THR A 92 8.63 -18.95 -0.05
CA THR A 92 8.87 -17.88 -1.03
C THR A 92 9.44 -16.63 -0.35
N CYS A 93 8.79 -16.15 0.71
CA CYS A 93 9.22 -14.96 1.43
C CYS A 93 10.58 -15.16 2.12
N GLN A 94 10.91 -16.38 2.55
CA GLN A 94 12.19 -16.67 3.20
C GLN A 94 13.36 -16.85 2.19
N ALA A 95 13.09 -17.08 0.91
CA ALA A 95 14.11 -17.50 -0.06
C ALA A 95 15.07 -16.36 -0.47
N GLU A 96 14.64 -15.10 -0.36
CA GLU A 96 15.35 -13.94 -0.92
C GLU A 96 16.13 -13.13 0.13
N HIS A 97 16.06 -13.50 1.40
CA HIS A 97 16.59 -12.71 2.50
C HIS A 97 17.73 -13.36 3.27
N PRO A 98 18.63 -12.55 3.84
CA PRO A 98 19.60 -13.04 4.80
C PRO A 98 18.88 -13.77 5.94
N THR A 99 19.38 -14.95 6.29
CA THR A 99 18.89 -15.69 7.45
C THR A 99 18.87 -14.81 8.70
N GLY A 100 17.80 -14.90 9.48
CA GLY A 100 17.66 -14.17 10.73
C GLY A 100 17.33 -12.69 10.55
N THR A 101 16.68 -12.30 9.46
CA THR A 101 16.02 -11.00 9.29
C THR A 101 14.51 -11.16 9.26
N VAL A 102 13.77 -10.04 9.38
CA VAL A 102 12.31 -10.04 9.17
C VAL A 102 12.01 -10.31 7.70
N HIS A 103 11.16 -11.29 7.40
CA HIS A 103 10.79 -11.67 6.04
C HIS A 103 9.32 -11.32 5.77
N GLY A 104 9.03 -10.03 5.81
CA GLY A 104 7.69 -9.45 5.75
C GLY A 104 7.75 -7.96 6.11
N HIS A 105 6.82 -7.51 6.95
CA HIS A 105 6.58 -6.09 7.23
C HIS A 105 7.02 -5.69 8.64
N ILE A 106 7.53 -4.46 8.75
CA ILE A 106 7.81 -3.80 10.03
C ILE A 106 6.92 -2.56 10.15
N ASN A 107 5.99 -2.58 11.09
CA ASN A 107 4.87 -1.65 11.11
C ASN A 107 4.95 -0.68 12.28
N TRP A 108 4.95 0.61 12.00
CA TRP A 108 4.99 1.64 13.03
C TRP A 108 3.61 1.90 13.62
N PHE A 109 2.74 2.54 12.85
CA PHE A 109 1.36 2.86 13.23
C PHE A 109 0.62 3.50 12.05
N PRO A 110 -0.71 3.61 12.10
CA PRO A 110 -1.48 4.30 11.07
C PRO A 110 -1.16 5.79 10.95
N VAL A 111 -1.08 6.30 9.72
CA VAL A 111 -0.77 7.70 9.41
C VAL A 111 -1.63 8.19 8.26
N THR A 112 -1.67 9.51 8.05
CA THR A 112 -2.38 10.13 6.94
C THR A 112 -1.44 10.92 6.04
N TYR A 113 -1.39 10.59 4.76
CA TYR A 113 -0.65 11.34 3.76
C TYR A 113 -1.55 12.06 2.75
N TYR A 114 -1.00 13.14 2.19
CA TYR A 114 -1.51 13.89 1.05
C TYR A 114 -0.44 13.84 -0.04
N GLY A 115 -0.78 13.63 -1.30
CA GLY A 115 0.23 13.58 -2.36
C GLY A 115 -0.39 13.31 -3.72
N HIS A 116 0.45 13.00 -4.70
CA HIS A 116 -0.03 12.61 -6.03
C HIS A 116 0.17 11.10 -6.21
N LEU A 117 -0.88 10.43 -6.65
CA LEU A 117 -0.89 8.99 -6.82
C LEU A 117 -0.51 8.60 -8.25
N TYR A 118 0.19 7.49 -8.41
CA TYR A 118 0.51 6.92 -9.70
C TYR A 118 0.34 5.41 -9.65
N PHE A 119 -0.28 4.84 -10.68
CA PHE A 119 -0.56 3.41 -10.73
C PHE A 119 0.67 2.65 -11.27
N LEU A 120 1.17 1.70 -10.49
CA LEU A 120 2.32 0.88 -10.87
C LEU A 120 1.82 -0.33 -11.63
N ASP A 121 1.14 -1.23 -10.93
CA ASP A 121 0.62 -2.51 -11.39
C ASP A 121 -0.50 -3.06 -10.49
N TRP A 122 -0.91 -4.28 -10.80
CA TRP A 122 -1.78 -5.11 -9.98
C TRP A 122 -1.14 -6.50 -9.97
N GLN A 123 -0.73 -6.97 -8.80
CA GLN A 123 -0.01 -8.22 -8.62
C GLN A 123 -0.95 -9.42 -8.78
N THR A 124 -1.29 -9.72 -10.03
CA THR A 124 -2.19 -10.82 -10.37
C THR A 124 -1.67 -12.13 -9.76
N PRO A 125 -2.48 -12.86 -8.98
CA PRO A 125 -2.09 -14.14 -8.43
C PRO A 125 -1.74 -15.13 -9.56
N ILE A 126 -0.45 -15.40 -9.76
CA ILE A 126 -0.01 -16.39 -10.76
C ILE A 126 -0.43 -17.77 -10.28
N SER A 127 -1.50 -18.32 -10.86
CA SER A 127 -1.96 -19.67 -10.57
C SER A 127 -0.92 -20.70 -11.05
N VAL A 128 -0.13 -21.26 -10.13
CA VAL A 128 0.86 -22.30 -10.44
C VAL A 128 0.21 -23.68 -10.67
N ASN A 129 -1.11 -23.81 -10.41
CA ASN A 129 -1.91 -25.01 -10.71
C ASN A 129 -3.40 -24.70 -10.84
N ASP A 130 -4.18 -25.67 -11.33
CA ASP A 130 -5.65 -25.60 -11.46
C ASP A 130 -6.39 -25.44 -10.10
N ASN A 131 -5.66 -25.43 -8.98
CA ASN A 131 -6.19 -25.31 -7.62
C ASN A 131 -5.97 -23.91 -7.01
N GLY A 132 -5.45 -22.93 -7.77
CA GLY A 132 -5.46 -21.53 -7.33
C GLY A 132 -4.31 -21.09 -6.42
N VAL A 133 -3.18 -21.80 -6.38
CA VAL A 133 -2.00 -21.29 -5.65
C VAL A 133 -1.41 -20.13 -6.46
N GLY A 134 -1.71 -18.90 -6.05
CA GLY A 134 -1.15 -17.65 -6.59
C GLY A 134 0.22 -17.36 -5.99
N LEU A 135 1.19 -16.90 -6.79
CA LEU A 135 2.45 -16.32 -6.29
C LEU A 135 2.44 -14.78 -6.21
N GLY A 136 1.35 -14.15 -6.64
CA GLY A 136 1.04 -12.74 -6.35
C GLY A 136 -0.01 -12.67 -5.25
N ASP A 137 0.00 -11.59 -4.48
CA ASP A 137 -0.90 -11.35 -3.35
C ASP A 137 -2.21 -10.66 -3.73
N ASP A 138 -2.43 -10.35 -5.01
CA ASP A 138 -3.63 -9.69 -5.53
C ASP A 138 -3.74 -8.20 -5.15
N ASP A 139 -2.60 -7.57 -4.85
CA ASP A 139 -2.58 -6.19 -4.40
C ASP A 139 -2.55 -5.19 -5.57
N TYR A 140 -3.21 -4.04 -5.35
CA TYR A 140 -3.12 -2.88 -6.22
C TYR A 140 -1.93 -2.04 -5.79
N ASP A 141 -0.92 -1.94 -6.65
CA ASP A 141 0.33 -1.25 -6.37
C ASP A 141 0.32 0.16 -6.91
N LEU A 142 0.55 1.12 -6.03
CA LEU A 142 0.64 2.53 -6.38
C LEU A 142 1.88 3.15 -5.75
N VAL A 143 2.23 4.34 -6.23
CA VAL A 143 3.23 5.17 -5.58
C VAL A 143 2.64 6.54 -5.22
N LEU A 144 2.82 6.93 -3.96
CA LEU A 144 2.45 8.25 -3.48
C LEU A 144 3.66 9.18 -3.54
N VAL A 145 3.62 10.13 -4.46
CA VAL A 145 4.68 11.13 -4.63
C VAL A 145 4.34 12.42 -3.88
N ARG A 146 5.33 12.89 -3.13
CA ARG A 146 5.35 14.23 -2.53
C ARG A 146 6.60 14.98 -2.94
N SER A 147 6.46 16.29 -3.15
CA SER A 147 7.59 17.17 -3.49
C SER A 147 8.64 17.24 -2.38
N ASP A 148 8.23 17.10 -1.12
CA ASP A 148 9.12 17.07 0.03
C ASP A 148 9.70 15.68 0.29
N ARG A 149 9.22 14.59 -0.32
CA ARG A 149 9.66 13.21 -0.06
C ARG A 149 9.55 12.78 1.41
N SER A 150 8.67 13.41 2.19
CA SER A 150 8.42 13.01 3.59
C SER A 150 8.03 11.53 3.65
N GLY A 151 8.77 10.73 4.43
CA GLY A 151 8.57 9.29 4.61
C GLY A 151 9.34 8.41 3.61
N VAL A 152 9.76 8.94 2.47
CA VAL A 152 10.49 8.14 1.47
C VAL A 152 11.85 7.67 2.04
N THR A 153 12.21 6.42 1.78
CA THR A 153 13.52 5.84 2.10
C THR A 153 14.36 5.63 0.84
N ILE A 154 15.63 5.24 0.98
CA ILE A 154 16.48 4.93 -0.17
C ILE A 154 16.05 3.65 -0.91
N GLY A 155 15.36 2.72 -0.23
CA GLY A 155 14.88 1.48 -0.83
C GLY A 155 13.68 1.67 -1.75
N ASN A 156 12.95 2.78 -1.62
CA ASN A 156 11.87 3.12 -2.54
C ASN A 156 12.44 3.36 -3.93
N HIS A 157 12.22 2.39 -4.81
CA HIS A 157 12.74 2.39 -6.18
C HIS A 157 11.64 2.60 -7.21
N ASN A 158 10.38 2.36 -6.84
CA ASN A 158 9.20 2.62 -7.64
C ASN A 158 9.05 4.11 -7.93
N ARG A 159 8.65 4.42 -9.17
CA ARG A 159 8.63 5.78 -9.70
C ARG A 159 7.31 6.11 -10.37
N SER A 160 6.90 7.37 -10.22
CA SER A 160 5.85 7.95 -11.04
C SER A 160 6.20 7.88 -12.53
N THR A 161 5.22 8.09 -13.38
CA THR A 161 5.43 8.25 -14.83
C THR A 161 6.31 9.46 -15.19
N SER A 162 6.51 10.39 -14.26
CA SER A 162 7.45 11.51 -14.37
C SER A 162 8.87 11.21 -13.85
N GLY A 163 9.08 10.04 -13.23
CA GLY A 163 10.38 9.59 -12.69
C GLY A 163 10.62 9.94 -11.22
N ASP A 164 9.62 10.52 -10.54
CA ASP A 164 9.71 10.88 -9.12
C ASP A 164 9.54 9.63 -8.24
N ILE A 165 10.33 9.55 -7.17
CA ILE A 165 10.23 8.49 -6.16
C ILE A 165 9.16 8.90 -5.14
N GLY A 166 8.38 7.93 -4.68
CA GLY A 166 7.40 8.11 -3.63
C GLY A 166 7.44 6.98 -2.60
N ILE A 167 6.41 6.94 -1.76
CA ILE A 167 6.16 5.83 -0.85
C ILE A 167 5.28 4.83 -1.60
N ASP A 168 5.58 3.55 -1.46
CA ASP A 168 4.83 2.47 -2.08
C ASP A 168 3.49 2.32 -1.35
N VAL A 169 2.42 2.03 -2.07
CA VAL A 169 1.05 2.02 -1.54
C VAL A 169 0.35 0.80 -2.05
N GLU A 170 -0.14 -0.03 -1.15
CA GLU A 170 -0.71 -1.31 -1.49
C GLU A 170 -2.01 -1.57 -0.74
N PHE A 171 -2.93 -2.23 -1.44
CA PHE A 171 -4.14 -2.76 -0.85
C PHE A 171 -4.69 -3.91 -1.69
N ASN A 172 -5.23 -4.90 -0.98
CA ASN A 172 -5.73 -6.12 -1.59
C ASN A 172 -7.02 -5.96 -2.39
N ALA A 173 -7.01 -6.47 -3.63
CA ALA A 173 -8.15 -6.41 -4.54
C ALA A 173 -9.38 -7.14 -3.97
N ALA A 174 -9.21 -8.35 -3.44
CA ALA A 174 -10.29 -9.17 -2.88
C ALA A 174 -10.93 -8.54 -1.64
N GLU A 175 -10.16 -7.76 -0.87
CA GLU A 175 -10.66 -6.99 0.27
C GLU A 175 -11.38 -5.69 -0.16
N THR A 176 -11.05 -5.17 -1.35
CA THR A 176 -11.46 -3.83 -1.82
C THR A 176 -12.14 -3.87 -3.19
N VAL A 177 -11.39 -3.57 -4.26
CA VAL A 177 -11.86 -3.23 -5.61
C VAL A 177 -12.71 -4.33 -6.24
N ASP A 178 -12.45 -5.60 -5.93
CA ASP A 178 -13.26 -6.72 -6.41
C ASP A 178 -14.69 -6.70 -5.89
N THR A 179 -14.86 -6.08 -4.73
CA THR A 179 -16.15 -6.00 -4.03
C THR A 179 -16.87 -4.68 -4.31
N PHE A 180 -16.19 -3.73 -4.95
CA PHE A 180 -16.72 -2.41 -5.22
C PHE A 180 -17.69 -2.41 -6.39
N THR A 181 -18.74 -1.62 -6.21
CA THR A 181 -19.88 -1.44 -7.12
C THR A 181 -19.99 -0.02 -7.66
N ALA A 182 -19.26 0.93 -7.09
CA ALA A 182 -19.31 2.31 -7.56
C ALA A 182 -18.69 2.44 -8.96
N PRO A 183 -19.26 3.28 -9.85
CA PRO A 183 -18.90 3.30 -11.27
C PRO A 183 -17.40 3.49 -11.52
N TRP A 184 -16.75 4.42 -10.83
CA TRP A 184 -15.33 4.69 -11.02
C TRP A 184 -14.46 3.48 -10.70
N TRP A 185 -14.68 2.86 -9.54
CA TRP A 185 -13.93 1.67 -9.09
C TRP A 185 -14.15 0.47 -10.01
N THR A 186 -15.38 0.23 -10.46
CA THR A 186 -15.64 -0.83 -11.45
C THR A 186 -14.97 -0.53 -12.80
N GLY A 187 -14.87 0.75 -13.17
CA GLY A 187 -14.15 1.22 -14.35
C GLY A 187 -12.63 1.03 -14.23
N LEU A 188 -12.05 1.29 -13.04
CA LEU A 188 -10.65 1.01 -12.76
C LEU A 188 -10.37 -0.49 -12.87
N ARG A 189 -11.16 -1.33 -12.21
CA ARG A 189 -11.03 -2.79 -12.30
C ARG A 189 -11.05 -3.28 -13.74
N ALA A 190 -12.04 -2.86 -14.54
CA ALA A 190 -12.14 -3.27 -15.93
C ALA A 190 -10.92 -2.84 -16.78
N ARG A 191 -10.29 -1.71 -16.46
CA ARG A 191 -9.06 -1.22 -17.12
C ARG A 191 -7.82 -2.02 -16.73
N VAL A 192 -7.74 -2.40 -15.46
CA VAL A 192 -6.72 -3.29 -14.94
C VAL A 192 -6.88 -4.69 -15.57
N GLU A 193 -8.04 -5.32 -15.47
CA GLU A 193 -8.29 -6.68 -16.02
C GLU A 193 -8.08 -6.79 -17.54
N ALA A 194 -8.36 -5.72 -18.31
CA ALA A 194 -8.20 -5.73 -19.76
C ALA A 194 -6.74 -5.59 -20.23
N HIS A 195 -5.77 -5.34 -19.32
CA HIS A 195 -4.41 -4.92 -19.63
C HIS A 195 -3.71 -5.82 -20.68
N PRO A 196 -3.44 -5.34 -21.91
CA PRO A 196 -2.73 -6.11 -22.93
C PRO A 196 -1.20 -6.08 -22.68
N GLY A 197 -0.77 -6.43 -21.46
CA GLY A 197 0.62 -6.33 -21.01
C GLY A 197 1.10 -4.90 -20.73
N SER A 198 0.17 -3.99 -20.42
CA SER A 198 0.42 -2.58 -20.11
C SER A 198 -0.69 -2.01 -19.24
N TRP A 199 -0.31 -1.25 -18.21
CA TRP A 199 -1.21 -0.56 -17.28
C TRP A 199 -1.62 0.85 -17.74
N GLU A 200 -1.32 1.23 -18.98
CA GLU A 200 -1.57 2.59 -19.49
C GLU A 200 -3.03 3.04 -19.31
N SER A 201 -3.99 2.12 -19.49
CA SER A 201 -5.41 2.47 -19.39
C SER A 201 -5.87 2.76 -17.95
N ALA A 202 -5.25 2.13 -16.94
CA ALA A 202 -5.46 2.40 -15.53
C ALA A 202 -4.74 3.70 -15.12
N ARG A 203 -3.48 3.85 -15.55
CA ARG A 203 -2.69 5.09 -15.34
C ARG A 203 -3.41 6.35 -15.83
N GLN A 204 -4.14 6.28 -16.96
CA GLN A 204 -4.92 7.42 -17.46
C GLN A 204 -5.94 8.00 -16.48
N ILE A 205 -6.44 7.21 -15.53
CA ILE A 205 -7.44 7.65 -14.55
C ILE A 205 -6.88 7.78 -13.13
N VAL A 206 -5.62 7.41 -12.89
CA VAL A 206 -4.98 7.49 -11.56
C VAL A 206 -3.80 8.48 -11.55
N ASP A 207 -2.95 8.46 -12.57
CA ASP A 207 -1.66 9.13 -12.55
C ASP A 207 -1.78 10.64 -12.34
N GLY A 208 -1.00 11.13 -11.37
CA GLY A 208 -0.89 12.55 -11.06
C GLY A 208 -2.14 13.13 -10.40
N LYS A 209 -3.11 12.31 -9.95
CA LYS A 209 -4.25 12.79 -9.18
C LYS A 209 -3.86 13.06 -7.75
N LEU A 210 -4.36 14.18 -7.20
CA LEU A 210 -4.22 14.48 -5.78
C LEU A 210 -4.97 13.41 -4.98
N ALA A 211 -4.31 12.86 -3.97
CA ALA A 211 -4.86 11.82 -3.12
C ALA A 211 -4.65 12.14 -1.63
N ILE A 212 -5.56 11.61 -0.81
CA ILE A 212 -5.47 11.55 0.64
C ILE A 212 -5.53 10.09 1.04
N ILE A 213 -4.54 9.62 1.79
CA ILE A 213 -4.38 8.21 2.15
C ILE A 213 -4.23 8.11 3.66
N THR A 214 -5.09 7.33 4.32
CA THR A 214 -4.83 6.84 5.67
C THR A 214 -4.50 5.36 5.57
N ALA A 215 -3.33 4.96 6.05
CA ALA A 215 -2.83 3.59 5.92
C ALA A 215 -1.95 3.23 7.12
N LEU A 216 -1.69 1.94 7.32
CA LEU A 216 -0.61 1.50 8.19
C LEU A 216 0.71 1.86 7.52
N TYR A 217 1.61 2.49 8.28
CA TYR A 217 2.92 2.86 7.77
C TYR A 217 3.95 1.84 8.23
N GLY A 218 4.73 1.33 7.29
CA GLY A 218 5.75 0.34 7.58
C GLY A 218 6.98 0.42 6.70
N ILE A 219 7.81 -0.59 6.89
CA ILE A 219 8.86 -0.98 5.95
C ILE A 219 8.48 -2.35 5.41
N ASP A 220 8.28 -2.46 4.09
CA ASP A 220 8.35 -3.75 3.42
C ASP A 220 9.83 -4.15 3.38
N ASN A 221 10.15 -5.27 4.02
CA ASN A 221 11.50 -5.82 4.02
C ASN A 221 11.67 -6.98 3.05
N GLN A 222 10.59 -7.43 2.38
CA GLN A 222 10.58 -8.51 1.39
C GLN A 222 11.21 -8.09 0.06
N HIS A 223 10.92 -6.89 -0.44
CA HIS A 223 11.40 -6.46 -1.76
C HIS A 223 12.42 -5.33 -1.67
N GLN A 224 13.45 -5.55 -0.84
CA GLN A 224 14.38 -4.53 -0.31
C GLN A 224 13.70 -3.63 0.71
N ALA A 225 14.38 -3.32 1.82
CA ALA A 225 13.84 -2.46 2.86
C ALA A 225 13.43 -1.07 2.34
N HIS A 226 12.13 -0.84 2.15
CA HIS A 226 11.58 0.41 1.64
C HIS A 226 10.32 0.85 2.39
N ALA A 227 9.94 2.13 2.29
CA ALA A 227 8.76 2.61 3.00
C ALA A 227 7.48 2.27 2.24
N GLU A 228 6.46 1.87 2.98
CA GLU A 228 5.22 1.36 2.43
C GLU A 228 4.00 1.85 3.23
N LEU A 229 2.88 2.03 2.53
CA LEU A 229 1.54 2.27 3.07
C LEU A 229 0.65 1.06 2.78
N HIS A 230 0.65 0.07 3.66
CA HIS A 230 -0.06 -1.20 3.50
C HIS A 230 -0.50 -1.72 4.88
N PRO A 231 -1.78 -2.07 5.10
CA PRO A 231 -2.94 -1.78 4.24
C PRO A 231 -3.34 -0.31 4.24
N VAL A 232 -3.90 0.10 3.11
CA VAL A 232 -4.70 1.32 3.01
C VAL A 232 -6.06 1.15 3.69
N TYR A 233 -6.33 1.99 4.69
CA TYR A 233 -7.62 2.07 5.39
C TYR A 233 -8.57 3.08 4.75
N LEU A 234 -8.07 4.20 4.26
CA LEU A 234 -8.83 5.21 3.53
C LEU A 234 -8.02 5.70 2.35
N LEU A 235 -8.65 5.74 1.18
CA LEU A 235 -8.12 6.36 -0.02
C LEU A 235 -9.16 7.31 -0.56
N ALA A 236 -8.79 8.55 -0.82
CA ALA A 236 -9.60 9.52 -1.55
C ALA A 236 -8.78 10.11 -2.70
N ILE A 237 -9.27 10.04 -3.93
CA ILE A 237 -8.60 10.48 -5.16
C ILE A 237 -9.43 11.60 -5.79
N LEU A 238 -8.83 12.77 -6.04
CA LEU A 238 -9.49 13.88 -6.71
C LEU A 238 -9.67 13.56 -8.21
N ASP A 239 -10.84 13.04 -8.57
CA ASP A 239 -11.12 12.63 -9.94
C ASP A 239 -11.36 13.83 -10.86
N ARG A 240 -12.16 14.78 -10.40
CA ARG A 240 -12.56 15.98 -11.13
C ARG A 240 -12.52 17.21 -10.24
N ASP A 241 -12.00 18.31 -10.78
CA ASP A 241 -11.93 19.60 -10.10
C ASP A 241 -12.37 20.72 -11.08
N ASP A 242 -13.56 21.29 -10.88
CA ASP A 242 -14.12 22.34 -11.75
C ASP A 242 -14.58 23.57 -10.97
N ALA A 243 -15.12 24.61 -11.64
CA ALA A 243 -15.45 25.86 -10.95
C ALA A 243 -16.56 25.74 -9.88
N ARG A 244 -17.32 24.64 -9.82
CA ARG A 244 -18.48 24.43 -8.95
C ARG A 244 -18.23 23.39 -7.89
N GLU A 245 -17.49 22.35 -8.19
CA GLU A 245 -17.30 21.23 -7.28
C GLU A 245 -15.95 20.54 -7.45
N GLN A 246 -15.56 19.81 -6.42
CA GLN A 246 -14.58 18.75 -6.49
C GLN A 246 -15.28 17.42 -6.35
N VAL A 247 -14.88 16.45 -7.16
CA VAL A 247 -15.38 15.08 -7.08
C VAL A 247 -14.24 14.17 -6.70
N TRP A 248 -14.46 13.44 -5.61
CA TRP A 248 -13.49 12.55 -5.00
C TRP A 248 -13.99 11.12 -5.01
N GLU A 249 -13.19 10.23 -5.55
CA GLU A 249 -13.43 8.79 -5.54
C GLU A 249 -12.78 8.24 -4.29
N PHE A 250 -13.49 7.42 -3.52
CA PHE A 250 -12.96 6.99 -2.24
C PHE A 250 -13.38 5.60 -1.82
N PHE A 251 -12.62 5.06 -0.88
CA PHE A 251 -13.07 4.03 0.04
C PHE A 251 -12.57 4.28 1.46
N ALA A 252 -13.25 3.67 2.43
CA ALA A 252 -12.91 3.71 3.85
C ALA A 252 -13.26 2.38 4.52
N ARG A 253 -12.27 1.80 5.21
CA ARG A 253 -12.32 0.57 6.01
C ARG A 253 -11.48 0.74 7.28
N ASN A 254 -11.54 -0.24 8.18
CA ASN A 254 -10.76 -0.25 9.42
C ASN A 254 -10.05 -1.58 9.68
N TRP A 255 -9.81 -2.35 8.63
CA TRP A 255 -9.22 -3.69 8.63
C TRP A 255 -8.48 -3.90 7.29
N GLY A 256 -7.60 -4.90 7.21
CA GLY A 256 -6.88 -5.30 6.00
C GLY A 256 -5.60 -6.08 6.32
N ASN A 257 -5.11 -6.88 5.37
CA ASN A 257 -3.82 -7.58 5.49
C ASN A 257 -2.69 -6.84 4.74
N GLU A 258 -1.46 -7.37 4.81
CA GLU A 258 -0.26 -6.88 4.09
C GLU A 258 0.21 -7.90 3.05
N GLY A 259 -0.72 -8.53 2.33
CA GLY A 259 -0.40 -9.47 1.26
C GLY A 259 0.22 -10.79 1.71
N GLY A 260 0.94 -11.45 0.79
CA GLY A 260 1.35 -12.86 0.91
C GLY A 260 2.47 -13.13 1.92
N CYS A 261 3.32 -12.13 2.19
CA CYS A 261 4.40 -12.19 3.18
C CYS A 261 3.99 -11.63 4.55
N SER A 262 2.69 -11.67 4.83
CA SER A 262 2.08 -11.26 6.09
C SER A 262 1.09 -12.33 6.56
N GLN A 263 0.64 -12.28 7.81
CA GLN A 263 -0.39 -13.17 8.32
C GLN A 263 -1.45 -12.47 9.18
N ASP A 264 -1.23 -11.21 9.55
CA ASP A 264 -2.14 -10.50 10.44
C ASP A 264 -3.25 -9.76 9.67
N ASP A 265 -4.40 -9.62 10.32
CA ASP A 265 -5.46 -8.70 9.92
C ASP A 265 -5.32 -7.43 10.75
N HIS A 266 -4.77 -6.38 10.13
CA HIS A 266 -4.41 -5.14 10.77
C HIS A 266 -5.62 -4.24 10.97
N HIS A 267 -5.89 -3.87 12.22
CA HIS A 267 -7.11 -3.12 12.58
C HIS A 267 -6.80 -1.66 12.90
N LEU A 268 -7.51 -0.74 12.22
CA LEU A 268 -7.51 0.68 12.57
C LEU A 268 -8.52 0.95 13.70
N LEU A 269 -8.01 1.06 14.93
CA LEU A 269 -8.80 1.29 16.12
C LEU A 269 -8.99 2.79 16.40
N LEU A 270 -10.12 3.34 15.97
CA LEU A 270 -10.51 4.74 16.24
C LEU A 270 -11.70 4.83 17.21
N PRO A 271 -11.84 5.94 17.95
CA PRO A 271 -13.01 6.19 18.78
C PRO A 271 -14.30 6.01 17.98
N ASP A 272 -15.21 5.22 18.54
CA ASP A 272 -16.48 4.87 17.91
C ASP A 272 -16.35 4.29 16.49
N ASN A 273 -15.23 3.69 16.08
CA ASN A 273 -15.02 3.22 14.70
C ASN A 273 -15.37 4.29 13.65
N VAL A 274 -15.06 5.56 13.94
CA VAL A 274 -15.27 6.67 13.03
C VAL A 274 -13.95 7.05 12.40
N VAL A 275 -13.83 6.88 11.09
CA VAL A 275 -12.71 7.40 10.30
C VAL A 275 -13.12 8.71 9.65
N SER A 276 -12.25 9.70 9.68
CA SER A 276 -12.51 11.05 9.16
C SER A 276 -11.43 11.47 8.18
N VAL A 277 -11.82 12.21 7.16
CA VAL A 277 -10.92 12.80 6.17
C VAL A 277 -11.18 14.30 6.08
N PHE A 278 -10.11 15.09 5.98
CA PHE A 278 -10.19 16.53 5.82
C PHE A 278 -9.84 16.93 4.39
N PHE A 279 -10.82 17.49 3.70
CA PHE A 279 -10.65 18.09 2.38
C PHE A 279 -10.34 19.57 2.55
N GLN A 280 -9.08 19.93 2.29
CA GLN A 280 -8.63 21.31 2.38
C GLN A 280 -9.25 22.17 1.27
N ASN A 281 -9.56 23.43 1.59
CA ASN A 281 -9.93 24.42 0.58
C ASN A 281 -8.87 24.48 -0.54
N PRO A 282 -9.28 24.49 -1.83
CA PRO A 282 -8.35 24.53 -2.96
C PRO A 282 -7.43 25.77 -2.93
N SER A 283 -7.95 26.89 -2.44
CA SER A 283 -7.15 28.12 -2.29
C SER A 283 -7.72 29.07 -1.23
N GLU A 284 -7.09 30.23 -1.08
CA GLU A 284 -7.63 31.31 -0.25
C GLU A 284 -8.93 31.90 -0.80
N ASP A 285 -9.11 31.90 -2.13
CA ASP A 285 -10.26 32.50 -2.81
C ASP A 285 -11.38 31.50 -3.14
N GLU A 286 -11.08 30.20 -3.07
CA GLU A 286 -12.00 29.11 -3.39
C GLU A 286 -12.20 28.24 -2.16
N LYS A 287 -13.44 28.21 -1.65
CA LYS A 287 -13.79 27.49 -0.42
C LYS A 287 -14.70 26.33 -0.72
N LEU A 288 -14.48 25.21 -0.05
CA LEU A 288 -15.44 24.12 0.04
C LEU A 288 -16.52 24.53 1.03
N VAL A 289 -17.79 24.39 0.64
CA VAL A 289 -18.94 24.80 1.47
C VAL A 289 -19.75 23.64 2.02
N GLY A 290 -19.50 22.42 1.55
CA GLY A 290 -20.15 21.22 2.05
C GLY A 290 -20.10 20.09 1.03
N ILE A 291 -20.87 19.05 1.32
CA ILE A 291 -21.10 17.92 0.43
C ILE A 291 -22.47 18.10 -0.24
N ASP A 292 -22.55 17.84 -1.54
CA ASP A 292 -23.83 17.68 -2.23
C ASP A 292 -24.36 16.27 -1.98
N GLU A 293 -25.28 16.15 -1.02
CA GLU A 293 -25.91 14.86 -0.67
C GLU A 293 -26.76 14.26 -1.81
N THR A 294 -27.14 15.06 -2.82
CA THR A 294 -28.01 14.59 -3.91
C THR A 294 -27.23 13.92 -5.05
N THR A 295 -25.95 14.26 -5.19
CA THR A 295 -25.06 13.70 -6.21
C THR A 295 -24.00 12.77 -5.63
N THR A 296 -23.71 12.87 -4.33
CA THR A 296 -22.83 11.93 -3.63
C THR A 296 -23.41 10.51 -3.64
N GLU A 297 -22.60 9.55 -4.10
CA GLU A 297 -22.99 8.14 -4.20
C GLU A 297 -22.17 7.30 -3.22
N LEU A 298 -22.83 6.69 -2.23
CA LEU A 298 -22.17 5.85 -1.23
C LEU A 298 -22.70 4.42 -1.26
N HIS A 299 -21.76 3.49 -1.31
CA HIS A 299 -22.00 2.06 -1.20
C HIS A 299 -21.36 1.53 0.09
N SER A 300 -21.86 0.41 0.58
CA SER A 300 -21.25 -0.27 1.72
C SER A 300 -21.36 -1.78 1.61
N ARG A 301 -20.41 -2.45 2.25
CA ARG A 301 -20.48 -3.86 2.57
C ARG A 301 -20.24 -4.04 4.08
N PRO A 302 -21.08 -4.80 4.81
CA PRO A 302 -22.39 -5.27 4.37
C PRO A 302 -23.31 -4.09 4.03
N ALA A 303 -24.31 -4.32 3.17
CA ALA A 303 -25.23 -3.27 2.73
C ALA A 303 -25.94 -2.62 3.93
N GLY A 304 -26.00 -1.29 3.92
CA GLY A 304 -26.60 -0.50 5.00
C GLY A 304 -25.64 -0.12 6.13
N ALA A 305 -24.35 -0.47 6.03
CA ALA A 305 -23.29 0.02 6.91
C ALA A 305 -22.83 1.45 6.55
N THR A 306 -23.69 2.27 5.93
CA THR A 306 -23.40 3.65 5.53
C THR A 306 -23.96 4.64 6.57
N ALA A 307 -23.18 4.95 7.60
CA ALA A 307 -23.43 6.14 8.40
C ALA A 307 -22.29 7.13 8.21
N TRP A 308 -22.61 8.36 7.83
CA TRP A 308 -21.60 9.38 7.57
C TRP A 308 -22.12 10.77 7.96
N ARG A 309 -21.20 11.73 8.08
CA ARG A 309 -21.52 13.14 8.30
C ARG A 309 -20.44 14.03 7.69
N ALA A 310 -20.80 15.25 7.32
CA ALA A 310 -19.84 16.29 6.92
C ALA A 310 -19.95 17.51 7.82
N ILE A 311 -18.80 18.14 8.09
CA ILE A 311 -18.68 19.39 8.84
C ILE A 311 -17.84 20.37 8.02
N THR A 312 -18.46 21.47 7.60
CA THR A 312 -17.75 22.58 6.94
C THR A 312 -17.04 23.44 7.98
N THR A 313 -15.79 23.78 7.71
CA THR A 313 -14.93 24.64 8.53
C THR A 313 -14.41 25.81 7.69
N PRO A 314 -13.80 26.85 8.29
CA PRO A 314 -13.15 27.91 7.53
C PRO A 314 -12.01 27.44 6.61
N HIS A 315 -11.45 26.24 6.85
CA HIS A 315 -10.28 25.72 6.16
C HIS A 315 -10.58 24.61 5.16
N GLY A 316 -11.81 24.09 5.15
CA GLY A 316 -12.19 22.94 4.33
C GLY A 316 -13.39 22.19 4.91
N VAL A 317 -13.61 20.96 4.43
CA VAL A 317 -14.71 20.09 4.86
C VAL A 317 -14.13 18.84 5.49
N VAL A 318 -14.58 18.48 6.69
CA VAL A 318 -14.30 17.17 7.32
C VAL A 318 -15.45 16.24 6.99
N VAL A 319 -15.18 15.08 6.40
CA VAL A 319 -16.16 14.01 6.20
C VAL A 319 -15.79 12.86 7.12
N SER A 320 -16.75 12.35 7.88
CA SER A 320 -16.58 11.25 8.81
C SER A 320 -17.48 10.08 8.43
N PHE A 321 -16.93 8.88 8.43
CA PHE A 321 -17.61 7.62 8.14
C PHE A 321 -17.61 6.75 9.39
N LYS A 322 -18.78 6.28 9.80
CA LYS A 322 -18.96 5.32 10.89
C LYS A 322 -18.93 3.92 10.30
N LEU A 323 -17.92 3.16 10.67
CA LEU A 323 -17.71 1.78 10.27
C LEU A 323 -18.25 0.81 11.33
N LEU A 324 -18.45 -0.45 10.95
CA LEU A 324 -18.67 -1.53 11.90
C LEU A 324 -17.36 -1.84 12.64
N ARG A 325 -17.36 -2.86 13.50
CA ARG A 325 -16.11 -3.29 14.13
C ARG A 325 -15.21 -3.89 13.04
N PRO A 326 -13.89 -3.79 13.18
CA PRO A 326 -12.98 -4.29 12.16
C PRO A 326 -13.18 -5.79 11.88
N GLN A 327 -13.56 -6.60 12.88
CA GLN A 327 -13.87 -8.02 12.69
C GLN A 327 -15.13 -8.30 11.84
N ASP A 328 -15.98 -7.29 11.65
CA ASP A 328 -17.15 -7.39 10.78
C ASP A 328 -16.80 -7.03 9.32
N HIS A 329 -15.54 -6.70 9.04
CA HIS A 329 -14.96 -6.41 7.72
C HIS A 329 -15.79 -5.43 6.88
N SER A 330 -16.29 -4.37 7.53
CA SER A 330 -17.10 -3.38 6.81
C SER A 330 -16.24 -2.44 5.98
N ILE A 331 -16.76 -2.04 4.83
CA ILE A 331 -16.14 -1.05 3.94
C ILE A 331 -17.22 -0.15 3.34
N ILE A 332 -16.87 1.12 3.14
CA ILE A 332 -17.67 2.13 2.44
C ILE A 332 -16.85 2.60 1.25
N HIS A 333 -17.47 2.73 0.08
CA HIS A 333 -16.81 3.22 -1.13
C HIS A 333 -17.79 3.99 -2.00
N GLY A 334 -17.26 4.86 -2.87
CA GLY A 334 -18.10 5.65 -3.76
C GLY A 334 -17.47 6.95 -4.20
N GLU A 335 -18.33 7.92 -4.49
CA GLU A 335 -18.03 9.23 -5.06
C GLU A 335 -18.57 10.33 -4.13
N LEU A 336 -17.70 11.26 -3.69
CA LEU A 336 -18.07 12.42 -2.89
C LEU A 336 -18.06 13.69 -3.76
N HIS A 337 -19.15 14.45 -3.71
CA HIS A 337 -19.26 15.75 -4.39
C HIS A 337 -19.11 16.89 -3.39
N LEU A 338 -17.97 17.57 -3.39
CA LEU A 338 -17.73 18.72 -2.53
C LEU A 338 -18.03 20.02 -3.27
N GLN A 339 -19.04 20.74 -2.80
CA GLN A 339 -19.46 22.00 -3.40
C GLN A 339 -18.48 23.12 -3.07
N LYS A 340 -18.24 24.01 -4.04
CA LYS A 340 -17.33 25.15 -3.90
C LYS A 340 -18.03 26.48 -4.00
N THR A 341 -17.58 27.45 -3.21
CA THR A 341 -17.83 28.86 -3.46
C THR A 341 -16.73 29.43 -4.34
N GLY A 342 -17.13 29.95 -5.49
CA GLY A 342 -16.27 30.74 -6.36
C GLY A 342 -17.11 31.57 -7.31
N ARG A 343 -16.82 32.88 -7.41
CA ARG A 343 -17.46 33.80 -8.36
C ARG A 343 -17.40 33.21 -9.76
N SER A 344 -18.50 33.30 -10.52
CA SER A 344 -18.49 33.24 -11.99
C SER A 344 -17.34 34.13 -12.49
N ARG A 345 -16.17 33.55 -12.81
CA ARG A 345 -15.12 34.28 -13.51
C ARG A 345 -15.77 34.78 -14.79
N ARG A 346 -15.94 36.10 -14.93
CA ARG A 346 -16.14 36.69 -16.25
C ARG A 346 -15.05 36.09 -17.15
N PRO A 347 -15.39 35.64 -18.37
CA PRO A 347 -14.44 34.98 -19.26
C PRO A 347 -13.23 35.89 -19.42
N SER A 348 -12.11 35.47 -18.86
CA SER A 348 -10.84 36.14 -19.07
C SER A 348 -10.50 35.92 -20.54
N MET A 349 -10.37 37.01 -21.29
CA MET A 349 -9.97 36.97 -22.68
C MET A 349 -8.71 36.13 -22.84
N MET A 350 -8.76 35.25 -23.84
CA MET A 350 -7.67 34.40 -24.32
C MET A 350 -6.32 35.15 -24.27
N THR A 351 -5.40 34.68 -23.43
CA THR A 351 -3.96 34.90 -23.63
C THR A 351 -3.34 33.66 -24.26
N ALA A 352 -2.41 33.94 -25.15
CA ALA A 352 -1.99 33.10 -26.26
C ALA A 352 -1.25 31.82 -25.86
N ARG A 353 -1.38 30.81 -26.75
CA ARG A 353 -0.59 29.57 -26.79
C ARG A 353 0.91 29.84 -26.72
N ILE A 354 1.58 29.18 -25.79
CA ILE A 354 3.03 28.97 -25.79
C ILE A 354 3.30 27.68 -26.59
N PRO A 355 4.26 27.63 -27.54
CA PRO A 355 4.58 26.42 -28.29
C PRO A 355 5.30 25.40 -27.40
N ALA A 356 4.96 24.12 -27.57
CA ALA A 356 5.64 23.01 -26.91
C ALA A 356 7.12 22.91 -27.33
N PRO A 357 8.06 22.63 -26.40
CA PRO A 357 9.43 22.31 -26.76
C PRO A 357 9.53 20.93 -27.43
N ALA A 358 10.39 20.87 -28.46
CA ALA A 358 10.68 19.67 -29.24
C ALA A 358 11.27 18.54 -28.38
N GLY A 359 10.86 17.31 -28.71
CA GLY A 359 11.14 16.11 -27.95
C GLY A 359 12.61 15.77 -27.77
N ARG A 360 12.90 15.09 -26.65
CA ARG A 360 14.16 14.41 -26.38
C ARG A 360 14.03 12.89 -26.60
N PRO A 361 15.14 12.18 -26.86
CA PRO A 361 15.11 10.80 -27.29
C PRO A 361 14.61 9.87 -26.18
N ARG A 362 13.78 8.92 -26.60
CA ARG A 362 13.28 7.80 -25.80
C ARG A 362 14.48 6.96 -25.33
N LEU A 363 14.74 6.95 -24.02
CA LEU A 363 15.65 5.97 -23.42
C LEU A 363 15.01 4.59 -23.52
N ALA A 364 15.82 3.60 -23.88
CA ALA A 364 15.39 2.20 -23.94
C ALA A 364 14.98 1.75 -22.54
N ARG A 365 13.77 1.23 -22.46
CA ARG A 365 13.16 0.64 -21.26
C ARG A 365 13.86 -0.68 -20.97
N GLU A 366 14.31 -0.89 -19.73
CA GLU A 366 14.71 -2.22 -19.27
C GLU A 366 13.50 -3.17 -19.25
N PRO A 367 13.69 -4.47 -19.48
CA PRO A 367 12.61 -5.43 -19.51
C PRO A 367 12.01 -5.64 -18.10
N GLU A 368 10.68 -5.50 -18.02
CA GLU A 368 9.85 -5.87 -16.87
C GLU A 368 10.04 -7.37 -16.54
N THR A 369 10.35 -7.66 -15.28
CA THR A 369 10.69 -8.97 -14.68
C THR A 369 9.52 -9.96 -14.60
N THR A 370 8.27 -9.49 -14.77
CA THR A 370 7.07 -10.33 -14.70
C THR A 370 6.91 -11.31 -15.87
N LYS A 371 7.65 -11.15 -16.98
CA LYS A 371 7.61 -12.10 -18.11
C LYS A 371 8.41 -13.39 -17.89
N GLU A 372 9.28 -13.44 -16.88
CA GLU A 372 10.19 -14.58 -16.73
C GLU A 372 9.54 -15.77 -16.01
N TRP A 373 8.61 -15.51 -15.08
CA TRP A 373 7.81 -16.52 -14.41
C TRP A 373 6.87 -17.26 -15.37
N ASP A 374 6.16 -16.53 -16.23
CA ASP A 374 5.31 -17.13 -17.28
C ASP A 374 6.14 -18.01 -18.23
N VAL A 375 7.36 -17.59 -18.56
CA VAL A 375 8.28 -18.34 -19.42
C VAL A 375 8.83 -19.58 -18.70
N LEU A 376 9.03 -19.57 -17.38
CA LEU A 376 9.47 -20.73 -16.61
C LEU A 376 8.36 -21.73 -16.34
N ILE A 377 7.19 -21.26 -15.88
CA ILE A 377 6.03 -22.11 -15.63
C ILE A 377 5.52 -22.70 -16.96
N SER A 378 5.56 -21.95 -18.07
CA SER A 378 5.23 -22.48 -19.39
C SER A 378 6.21 -23.55 -19.90
N ARG A 379 7.45 -23.58 -19.40
CA ARG A 379 8.43 -24.66 -19.68
C ARG A 379 8.19 -25.92 -18.86
N LEU A 380 7.42 -25.84 -17.78
CA LEU A 380 6.99 -27.01 -17.03
C LEU A 380 5.87 -27.73 -17.79
N ASP A 381 6.07 -29.00 -18.06
CA ASP A 381 5.01 -29.85 -18.59
C ASP A 381 3.93 -30.11 -17.53
N SER A 382 2.78 -30.63 -17.96
CA SER A 382 1.62 -30.88 -17.09
C SER A 382 1.95 -31.80 -15.91
N SER A 383 2.91 -32.72 -16.06
CA SER A 383 3.32 -33.63 -15.00
C SER A 383 4.24 -32.94 -13.98
N GLN A 384 5.14 -32.07 -14.44
CA GLN A 384 6.00 -31.26 -13.59
C GLN A 384 5.20 -30.25 -12.76
N ARG A 385 4.19 -29.61 -13.36
CA ARG A 385 3.26 -28.73 -12.62
C ARG A 385 2.43 -29.48 -11.59
N GLN A 386 1.94 -30.67 -11.94
CA GLN A 386 1.21 -31.52 -10.98
C GLN A 386 2.10 -32.04 -9.85
N LEU A 387 3.37 -32.34 -10.12
CA LEU A 387 4.33 -32.75 -9.10
C LEU A 387 4.73 -31.60 -8.19
N PHE A 388 4.99 -30.42 -8.75
CA PHE A 388 5.20 -29.18 -7.99
C PHE A 388 3.99 -28.91 -7.08
N ALA A 389 2.78 -28.90 -7.64
CA ALA A 389 1.54 -28.74 -6.89
C ALA A 389 1.35 -29.79 -5.78
N ARG A 390 1.66 -31.07 -6.05
CA ARG A 390 1.57 -32.15 -5.06
C ARG A 390 2.62 -32.02 -3.97
N ALA A 391 3.85 -31.62 -4.29
CA ALA A 391 4.87 -31.35 -3.28
C ALA A 391 4.40 -30.24 -2.33
N MET A 392 3.81 -29.16 -2.88
CA MET A 392 3.23 -28.09 -2.06
C MET A 392 1.98 -28.53 -1.27
N THR A 393 1.17 -29.46 -1.81
CA THR A 393 -0.10 -29.92 -1.19
C THR A 393 0.11 -31.00 -0.13
N ASP A 394 1.03 -31.93 -0.34
CA ASP A 394 1.39 -32.98 0.63
C ASP A 394 2.09 -32.37 1.86
N GLU A 395 2.77 -31.23 1.69
CA GLU A 395 3.33 -30.41 2.76
C GLU A 395 2.25 -29.68 3.58
N LEU A 396 1.12 -29.31 2.96
CA LEU A 396 -0.03 -28.67 3.61
C LEU A 396 -0.85 -29.61 4.52
N GLN A 397 -0.74 -30.94 4.36
CA GLN A 397 -1.59 -31.90 5.10
C GLN A 397 -0.83 -32.77 6.12
N GLY A 398 0.49 -32.64 6.27
CA GLY A 398 1.34 -33.64 6.92
C GLY A 398 2.18 -33.21 8.12
N SER A 399 1.57 -33.09 9.31
CA SER A 399 2.17 -33.30 10.66
C SER A 399 3.24 -32.32 11.21
N ARG A 400 3.17 -32.10 12.54
CA ARG A 400 4.09 -31.30 13.38
C ARG A 400 5.57 -31.46 13.00
N MET A 401 6.19 -30.38 12.53
CA MET A 401 7.65 -30.29 12.29
C MET A 401 8.31 -29.40 13.34
N GLN A 402 9.38 -29.87 13.98
CA GLN A 402 9.94 -29.28 15.20
C GLN A 402 11.11 -28.29 14.99
N THR A 403 11.76 -28.24 13.81
CA THR A 403 12.86 -27.27 13.54
C THR A 403 12.92 -26.80 12.08
N ALA A 404 13.57 -25.66 11.82
CA ALA A 404 13.80 -25.11 10.47
C ALA A 404 14.73 -26.00 9.62
N ALA A 405 15.75 -26.61 10.23
CA ALA A 405 16.66 -27.52 9.56
C ALA A 405 15.96 -28.79 9.01
N ASP A 406 14.96 -29.31 9.74
CA ASP A 406 14.15 -30.44 9.26
C ASP A 406 13.29 -30.08 8.04
N ARG A 407 12.93 -28.79 7.88
CA ARG A 407 12.14 -28.29 6.75
C ARG A 407 13.01 -28.13 5.51
N GLU A 408 14.17 -27.49 5.65
CA GLU A 408 15.13 -27.30 4.56
C GLU A 408 15.59 -28.65 3.97
N GLN A 409 15.90 -29.62 4.83
CA GLN A 409 16.32 -30.95 4.40
C GLN A 409 15.22 -31.70 3.62
N LYS A 410 13.95 -31.49 3.97
CA LYS A 410 12.81 -32.14 3.30
C LYS A 410 12.41 -31.44 2.01
N LEU A 411 12.46 -30.11 1.96
CA LEU A 411 12.29 -29.35 0.72
C LEU A 411 13.37 -29.74 -0.30
N HIS A 412 14.63 -29.84 0.15
CA HIS A 412 15.74 -30.31 -0.66
C HIS A 412 15.50 -31.75 -1.19
N ALA A 413 15.01 -32.65 -0.34
CA ALA A 413 14.66 -34.02 -0.75
C ALA A 413 13.49 -34.08 -1.75
N ALA A 414 12.47 -33.21 -1.59
CA ALA A 414 11.33 -33.12 -2.50
C ALA A 414 11.75 -32.55 -3.87
N LEU A 415 12.58 -31.51 -3.88
CA LEU A 415 13.19 -30.98 -5.09
C LEU A 415 14.07 -32.04 -5.78
N LEU A 416 14.86 -32.80 -5.01
CA LEU A 416 15.71 -33.87 -5.54
C LEU A 416 14.90 -35.01 -6.16
N ALA A 417 13.81 -35.41 -5.51
CA ALA A 417 12.89 -36.41 -6.04
C ALA A 417 12.19 -35.94 -7.33
N THR A 418 11.90 -34.64 -7.43
CA THR A 418 11.20 -34.04 -8.57
C THR A 418 12.12 -33.79 -9.77
N LEU A 419 13.33 -33.29 -9.51
CA LEU A 419 14.29 -32.87 -10.53
C LEU A 419 15.26 -34.01 -10.89
N GLY A 420 15.14 -35.15 -10.22
CA GLY A 420 15.83 -36.41 -10.51
C GLY A 420 17.34 -36.37 -10.35
N SER A 421 17.91 -35.23 -9.93
CA SER A 421 19.35 -35.07 -9.74
C SER A 421 19.65 -33.84 -8.88
N GLU A 422 20.74 -33.92 -8.12
CA GLU A 422 21.30 -32.78 -7.36
C GLU A 422 21.62 -31.61 -8.28
N GLN A 423 22.09 -31.90 -9.49
CA GLN A 423 22.37 -30.89 -10.49
C GLN A 423 21.09 -30.17 -10.94
N GLY A 424 19.96 -30.87 -11.05
CA GLY A 424 18.65 -30.28 -11.33
C GLY A 424 18.17 -29.37 -10.20
N VAL A 425 18.32 -29.80 -8.94
CA VAL A 425 18.02 -28.97 -7.75
C VAL A 425 18.87 -27.72 -7.73
N GLN A 426 20.19 -27.87 -7.87
CA GLN A 426 21.13 -26.75 -7.88
C GLN A 426 20.92 -25.83 -9.08
N GLN A 427 20.45 -26.35 -10.21
CA GLN A 427 20.13 -25.54 -11.40
C GLN A 427 18.79 -24.83 -11.25
N PHE A 428 17.78 -25.44 -10.62
CA PHE A 428 16.53 -24.79 -10.24
C PHE A 428 16.77 -23.66 -9.23
N LEU A 429 17.53 -23.93 -8.16
CA LEU A 429 17.93 -22.93 -7.17
C LEU A 429 18.83 -21.84 -7.76
N LYS A 430 19.74 -22.18 -8.68
CA LYS A 430 20.53 -21.17 -9.41
C LYS A 430 19.68 -20.34 -10.33
N VAL A 431 18.69 -20.92 -11.01
CA VAL A 431 17.77 -20.18 -11.87
C VAL A 431 16.93 -19.22 -11.02
N LEU A 432 16.38 -19.66 -9.88
CA LEU A 432 15.77 -18.75 -8.90
C LEU A 432 16.73 -17.62 -8.50
N ALA A 433 18.00 -17.93 -8.21
CA ALA A 433 19.00 -16.94 -7.83
C ALA A 433 19.56 -16.06 -8.97
N THR A 434 19.34 -16.39 -10.26
CA THR A 434 19.83 -15.58 -11.41
C THR A 434 18.73 -14.79 -12.12
N LEU A 435 17.46 -15.00 -11.78
CA LEU A 435 16.32 -14.28 -12.36
C LEU A 435 15.97 -12.99 -11.57
N HIS A 436 16.69 -12.69 -10.50
CA HIS A 436 16.42 -11.57 -9.57
C HIS A 436 17.64 -10.65 -9.36
N HIS A 437 18.56 -10.63 -10.33
CA HIS A 437 19.55 -9.56 -10.57
C HIS A 437 19.26 -8.91 -11.92
#